data_AF-A0A1H1V5J7-F1
#
_entry.id   AF-A0A1H1V5J7-F1
#
_cell.length_a   1.000
_cell.length_b   1.000
_cell.length_c   1.000
_cell.angle_alpha   90.00
_cell.angle_beta   90.00
_cell.angle_gamma   90.00
#
_symmetry.space_group_name_H-M   'P 1'
#
loop_
_entity.id
_entity.type
_entity.pdbx_description
1 polymer ?
#
loop_
_entity_poly.entity_id
_entity_poly.type
_entity_poly.pdbx_seq_one_letter_code
_entity_poly.pdbx_strand_id
1 'polypeptide(L)'
;MSAPAPAVPGQVLNGHNRISTQALTSLAKASAAREFGVDAQDVRADWADDDGLLALSLVTPIRVPPLQAAMDPGRIDLVGGSIWQRTVQAKARILATVTELSGASLSRVDIRISGARISEGGRVQ
;
A
#
# COMPACT_ATOMS: atom_id res chain seq x y z
N MET A 1 -0.06 -40.67 -8.45
CA MET A 1 -0.50 -39.28 -8.15
C MET A 1 -0.74 -39.22 -6.65
N SER A 2 0.20 -38.69 -5.87
CA SER A 2 0.09 -38.66 -4.41
C SER A 2 -0.86 -37.56 -3.96
N ALA A 3 -1.78 -37.90 -3.06
CA ALA A 3 -2.75 -36.98 -2.48
C ALA A 3 -2.05 -35.93 -1.57
N PRO A 4 -2.52 -34.68 -1.53
CA PRO A 4 -1.96 -33.68 -0.63
C PRO A 4 -2.26 -34.06 0.84
N ALA A 5 -1.30 -33.78 1.72
CA ALA A 5 -1.46 -34.02 3.15
C ALA A 5 -2.61 -33.18 3.73
N PRO A 6 -3.40 -33.72 4.69
CA PRO A 6 -4.51 -33.00 5.28
C PRO A 6 -4.01 -31.76 6.05
N ALA A 7 -4.61 -30.61 5.76
CA ALA A 7 -4.37 -29.39 6.52
C ALA A 7 -4.95 -29.53 7.93
N VAL A 8 -4.10 -29.51 8.95
CA VAL A 8 -4.53 -29.54 10.36
C VAL A 8 -5.22 -28.21 10.68
N PRO A 9 -6.49 -28.20 11.12
CA PRO A 9 -7.14 -27.00 11.60
C PRO A 9 -6.34 -26.42 12.78
N GLY A 10 -5.95 -25.15 12.68
CA GLY A 10 -5.22 -24.47 13.75
C GLY A 10 -6.05 -24.38 15.02
N GLN A 11 -5.43 -24.63 16.16
CA GLN A 11 -6.06 -24.57 17.48
C GLN A 11 -6.64 -23.17 17.72
N VAL A 12 -7.94 -23.09 18.03
CA VAL A 12 -8.62 -21.82 18.30
C VAL A 12 -8.17 -21.33 19.68
N LEU A 13 -7.34 -20.30 19.70
CA LEU A 13 -6.89 -19.62 20.92
C LEU A 13 -7.88 -18.48 21.22
N ASN A 14 -8.73 -18.67 22.22
CA ASN A 14 -9.67 -17.63 22.66
C ASN A 14 -8.88 -16.40 23.18
N GLY A 15 -9.27 -15.20 22.75
CA GLY A 15 -8.60 -13.95 23.11
C GLY A 15 -7.42 -13.55 22.21
N HIS A 16 -7.10 -14.32 21.17
CA HIS A 16 -6.06 -13.98 20.20
C HIS A 16 -6.66 -13.77 18.80
N ASN A 17 -6.21 -12.72 18.10
CA ASN A 17 -6.51 -12.53 16.68
C ASN A 17 -5.37 -13.09 15.83
N ARG A 18 -5.68 -14.00 14.90
CA ARG A 18 -4.71 -14.52 13.93
C ARG A 18 -4.95 -13.86 12.59
N ILE A 19 -4.08 -12.92 12.23
CA ILE A 19 -4.09 -12.30 10.91
C ILE A 19 -3.13 -13.06 10.00
N SER A 20 -3.62 -13.54 8.87
CA SER A 20 -2.78 -14.20 7.88
C SER A 20 -1.88 -13.18 7.17
N THR A 21 -0.71 -13.61 6.72
CA THR A 21 0.17 -12.79 5.85
C THR A 21 -0.56 -12.32 4.60
N GLN A 22 -1.48 -13.13 4.05
CA GLN A 22 -2.30 -12.76 2.89
C GLN A 22 -3.28 -11.62 3.21
N ALA A 23 -3.86 -11.60 4.42
CA ALA A 23 -4.73 -10.51 4.86
C ALA A 23 -3.92 -9.21 5.06
N LEU A 24 -2.75 -9.28 5.72
CA LEU A 24 -1.82 -8.16 5.86
C LEU A 24 -1.40 -7.59 4.49
N THR A 25 -1.03 -8.48 3.57
CA THR A 25 -0.63 -8.11 2.20
C THR A 25 -1.76 -7.43 1.45
N SER A 26 -2.98 -7.95 1.54
CA SER A 26 -4.16 -7.37 0.89
C SER A 26 -4.48 -5.98 1.44
N LEU A 27 -4.40 -5.81 2.77
CA LEU A 27 -4.57 -4.53 3.43
C LEU A 27 -3.50 -3.52 3.00
N ALA A 28 -2.22 -3.88 3.02
CA ALA A 28 -1.13 -3.00 2.60
C ALA A 28 -1.27 -2.57 1.14
N LYS A 29 -1.63 -3.49 0.25
CA LYS A 29 -1.90 -3.20 -1.17
C LYS A 29 -3.07 -2.24 -1.33
N ALA A 30 -4.17 -2.45 -0.62
CA ALA A 30 -5.34 -1.58 -0.67
C ALA A 30 -5.05 -0.16 -0.12
N SER A 31 -4.33 -0.05 1.00
CA SER A 31 -3.92 1.23 1.56
C SER A 31 -3.00 2.00 0.61
N ALA A 32 -1.99 1.34 0.05
CA ALA A 32 -1.09 1.96 -0.92
C ALA A 32 -1.82 2.38 -2.21
N ALA A 33 -2.68 1.51 -2.75
CA ALA A 33 -3.47 1.80 -3.95
C ALA A 33 -4.33 3.06 -3.78
N ARG A 34 -4.93 3.24 -2.59
CA ARG A 34 -5.69 4.43 -2.22
C ARG A 34 -4.82 5.69 -2.22
N GLU A 35 -3.67 5.66 -1.55
CA GLU A 35 -2.77 6.82 -1.46
C GLU A 35 -2.19 7.23 -2.83
N PHE A 36 -1.92 6.25 -3.70
CA PHE A 36 -1.33 6.51 -5.02
C PHE A 36 -2.35 6.64 -6.15
N GLY A 37 -3.63 6.39 -5.89
CA GLY A 37 -4.70 6.47 -6.89
C GLY A 37 -4.61 5.41 -7.98
N VAL A 38 -4.11 4.22 -7.66
CA VAL A 38 -3.90 3.11 -8.60
C VAL A 38 -4.75 1.91 -8.19
N ASP A 39 -4.78 0.86 -9.01
CA ASP A 39 -5.46 -0.39 -8.63
C ASP A 39 -4.57 -1.20 -7.67
N ALA A 40 -5.17 -1.88 -6.70
CA ALA A 40 -4.45 -2.74 -5.77
C ALA A 40 -3.71 -3.88 -6.48
N GLN A 41 -4.19 -4.36 -7.63
CA GLN A 41 -3.47 -5.38 -8.40
C GLN A 41 -2.11 -4.88 -8.92
N ASP A 42 -1.95 -3.57 -9.13
CA ASP A 42 -0.72 -2.94 -9.59
C ASP A 42 0.29 -2.70 -8.46
N VAL A 43 -0.10 -2.92 -7.21
CA VAL A 43 0.75 -2.78 -6.03
C VAL A 43 1.36 -4.13 -5.68
N ARG A 44 2.67 -4.18 -5.51
CA ARG A 44 3.36 -5.30 -4.88
C ARG A 44 3.73 -4.92 -3.45
N ALA A 45 3.49 -5.84 -2.52
CA ALA A 45 3.86 -5.70 -1.12
C ALA A 45 4.64 -6.95 -0.68
N ASP A 46 5.77 -6.72 -0.03
CA ASP A 46 6.61 -7.75 0.55
C ASP A 46 6.88 -7.39 2.03
N TRP A 47 7.00 -8.40 2.88
CA TRP A 47 7.16 -8.25 4.33
C TRP A 47 8.48 -8.88 4.78
N ALA A 48 9.14 -8.22 5.73
CA ALA A 48 10.28 -8.79 6.43
C ALA A 48 10.09 -8.61 7.94
N ASP A 49 10.57 -9.60 8.70
CA ASP A 49 10.77 -9.41 10.15
C ASP A 49 11.91 -8.40 10.36
N ASP A 50 11.71 -7.53 11.35
CA ASP A 50 12.64 -6.46 11.74
C ASP A 50 12.65 -6.40 13.26
N ASP A 51 13.39 -7.33 13.88
CA ASP A 51 13.53 -7.48 15.33
C ASP A 51 12.18 -7.60 16.08
N GLY A 52 11.27 -8.41 15.54
CA GLY A 52 9.92 -8.61 16.10
C GLY A 52 8.90 -7.54 15.72
N LEU A 53 9.31 -6.55 14.91
CA LEU A 53 8.42 -5.66 14.17
C LEU A 53 8.35 -6.11 12.71
N LEU A 54 7.39 -5.55 11.96
CA LEU A 54 7.28 -5.79 10.53
C LEU A 54 7.82 -4.62 9.71
N ALA A 55 8.75 -4.90 8.80
CA ALA A 55 9.15 -3.99 7.75
C ALA A 55 8.32 -4.26 6.49
N LEU A 56 7.66 -3.23 5.97
CA LEU A 56 6.86 -3.30 4.75
C LEU A 56 7.62 -2.67 3.57
N SER A 57 7.80 -3.44 2.49
CA SER A 57 8.30 -2.94 1.21
C SER A 57 7.19 -2.89 0.17
N LEU A 58 7.02 -1.75 -0.48
CA LEU A 58 6.01 -1.51 -1.51
C LEU A 58 6.65 -1.17 -2.85
N VAL A 59 6.15 -1.77 -3.93
CA VAL A 59 6.43 -1.34 -5.30
C VAL A 59 5.11 -1.00 -5.97
N THR A 60 4.95 0.24 -6.41
CA THR A 60 3.66 0.74 -6.91
C THR A 60 3.86 1.82 -7.98
N PRO A 61 3.02 1.85 -9.03
CA PRO A 61 2.91 3.05 -9.84
C PRO A 61 2.23 4.18 -9.05
N ILE A 62 2.31 5.41 -9.56
CA ILE A 62 1.62 6.57 -9.00
C ILE A 62 0.77 7.26 -10.07
N ARG A 63 -0.45 7.67 -9.71
CA ARG A 63 -1.27 8.51 -10.59
C ARG A 63 -0.73 9.94 -10.62
N VAL A 64 -0.56 10.51 -11.81
CA VAL A 64 -0.07 11.88 -12.02
C VAL A 64 -1.01 12.66 -12.94
N PRO A 65 -1.09 13.99 -12.78
CA PRO A 65 -1.82 14.85 -13.72
C PRO A 65 -1.14 14.85 -15.11
N PRO A 66 -1.88 15.19 -16.18
CA PRO A 66 -1.29 15.38 -17.50
C PRO A 66 -0.27 16.53 -17.48
N LEU A 67 0.72 16.47 -18.37
CA LEU A 67 1.86 17.40 -18.39
C LEU A 67 1.41 18.88 -18.46
N GLN A 68 0.37 19.17 -19.25
CA GLN A 68 -0.19 20.52 -19.38
C GLN A 68 -0.74 21.05 -18.05
N ALA A 69 -1.35 20.18 -17.24
CA ALA A 69 -1.83 20.56 -15.90
C ALA A 69 -0.68 20.70 -14.91
N ALA A 70 0.43 19.98 -15.12
CA ALA A 70 1.63 20.08 -14.30
C ALA A 70 2.44 21.36 -14.52
N MET A 71 2.17 22.12 -15.59
CA MET A 71 2.82 23.41 -15.85
C MET A 71 2.32 24.54 -14.93
N ASP A 72 1.19 24.33 -14.24
CA ASP A 72 0.65 25.26 -13.25
C ASP A 72 1.01 24.77 -11.83
N PRO A 73 1.90 25.47 -11.11
CA PRO A 73 2.31 25.07 -9.75
C PRO A 73 1.12 24.92 -8.79
N GLY A 74 0.10 25.79 -8.91
CA GLY A 74 -1.08 25.73 -8.04
C GLY A 74 -1.87 24.42 -8.22
N ARG A 75 -1.86 23.84 -9.42
CA ARG A 75 -2.48 22.54 -9.69
C ARG A 75 -1.68 21.37 -9.15
N ILE A 76 -0.36 21.49 -9.09
CA ILE A 76 0.50 20.49 -8.47
C ILE A 76 0.29 20.46 -6.95
N ASP A 77 0.15 21.61 -6.32
CA ASP A 77 -0.13 21.69 -4.89
C ASP A 77 -1.48 21.05 -4.53
N LEU A 78 -2.51 21.25 -5.37
CA LEU A 78 -3.84 20.63 -5.19
C LEU A 78 -3.81 19.09 -5.26
N VAL A 79 -2.85 18.49 -5.97
CA VAL A 79 -2.68 17.03 -6.01
C VAL A 79 -1.71 16.49 -4.96
N GLY A 80 -1.30 17.34 -4.00
CA GLY A 80 -0.42 16.98 -2.90
C GLY A 80 1.06 17.25 -3.16
N GLY A 81 1.37 18.08 -4.16
CA GLY A 81 2.72 18.52 -4.49
C GLY A 81 3.48 17.53 -5.39
N SER A 82 4.80 17.57 -5.27
CA SER A 82 5.71 16.68 -6.01
C SER A 82 5.47 15.20 -5.68
N ILE A 83 5.90 14.31 -6.57
CA ILE A 83 5.86 12.85 -6.34
C ILE A 83 6.57 12.48 -5.04
N TRP A 84 7.69 13.14 -4.72
CA TRP A 84 8.41 12.95 -3.47
C TRP A 84 7.55 13.29 -2.25
N GLN A 85 6.97 14.50 -2.21
CA GLN A 85 6.11 14.94 -1.10
C GLN A 85 4.94 13.98 -0.91
N ARG A 86 4.26 13.61 -1.99
CA ARG A 86 3.16 12.64 -1.95
C ARG A 86 3.60 11.29 -1.40
N THR A 87 4.78 10.80 -1.80
CA THR A 87 5.31 9.51 -1.31
C THR A 87 5.67 9.57 0.17
N VAL A 88 6.28 10.66 0.63
CA VAL A 88 6.62 10.86 2.06
C VAL A 88 5.34 10.93 2.90
N GLN A 89 4.31 11.64 2.43
CA GLN A 89 3.02 11.70 3.13
C GLN A 89 2.30 10.35 3.13
N ALA A 90 2.32 9.64 2.00
CA ALA A 90 1.74 8.30 1.88
C ALA A 90 2.43 7.30 2.82
N LYS A 91 3.76 7.38 2.99
CA LYS A 91 4.52 6.53 3.93
C LYS A 91 3.92 6.59 5.33
N ALA A 92 3.70 7.79 5.86
CA ALA A 92 3.14 7.98 7.20
C ALA A 92 1.70 7.46 7.30
N ARG A 93 0.87 7.75 6.29
CA ARG A 93 -0.53 7.30 6.24
C ARG A 93 -0.67 5.79 6.16
N ILE A 94 0.09 5.15 5.28
CA ILE A 94 0.08 3.69 5.12
C ILE A 94 0.54 3.01 6.41
N LEU A 95 1.63 3.50 7.02
CA LEU A 95 2.11 2.96 8.30
C LEU A 95 1.01 3.05 9.37
N ALA A 96 0.39 4.22 9.52
CA ALA A 96 -0.69 4.42 10.50
C ALA A 96 -1.89 3.51 10.23
N THR A 97 -2.44 3.53 9.01
CA THR A 97 -3.62 2.74 8.64
C THR A 97 -3.38 1.25 8.75
N VAL A 98 -2.23 0.75 8.30
CA VAL A 98 -1.93 -0.69 8.38
C VAL A 98 -1.74 -1.12 9.83
N THR A 99 -1.05 -0.32 10.65
CA THR A 99 -0.87 -0.58 12.09
C THR A 99 -2.22 -0.60 12.80
N GLU A 100 -3.08 0.40 12.55
CA GLU A 100 -4.39 0.52 13.18
C GLU A 100 -5.33 -0.64 12.79
N LEU A 101 -5.44 -0.95 11.50
CA LEU A 101 -6.42 -1.93 11.01
C LEU A 101 -5.98 -3.38 11.18
N SER A 102 -4.67 -3.65 11.23
CA SER A 102 -4.17 -5.01 11.49
C SER A 102 -3.80 -5.26 12.95
N GLY A 103 -3.55 -4.22 13.73
CA GLY A 103 -2.94 -4.37 15.06
C GLY A 103 -1.50 -4.90 15.03
N ALA A 104 -0.87 -5.01 13.85
CA ALA A 104 0.52 -5.38 13.72
C ALA A 104 1.43 -4.15 13.90
N SER A 105 2.54 -4.31 14.60
CA SER A 105 3.52 -3.25 14.80
C SER A 105 4.49 -3.19 13.62
N LEU A 106 4.47 -2.09 12.87
CA LEU A 106 5.40 -1.86 11.75
C LEU A 106 6.57 -0.98 12.21
N SER A 107 7.79 -1.36 11.84
CA SER A 107 8.99 -0.54 12.09
C SER A 107 9.19 0.52 11.02
N ARG A 108 8.97 0.15 9.75
CA ARG A 108 9.15 1.03 8.59
C ARG A 108 8.28 0.61 7.41
N VAL A 109 8.10 1.58 6.52
CA VAL A 109 7.52 1.39 5.20
C VAL A 109 8.47 1.99 4.16
N ASP A 110 8.95 1.15 3.25
CA ASP A 110 9.83 1.52 2.15
C ASP A 110 9.03 1.47 0.84
N ILE A 111 9.07 2.55 0.06
CA ILE A 111 8.21 2.70 -1.13
C ILE A 111 9.08 2.95 -2.35
N ARG A 112 8.95 2.08 -3.35
CA ARG A 112 9.54 2.25 -4.68
C ARG A 112 8.45 2.59 -5.68
N ILE A 113 8.53 3.78 -6.27
CA ILE A 113 7.67 4.16 -7.39
C ILE A 113 8.17 3.48 -8.66
N SER A 114 7.35 2.60 -9.24
CA SER A 114 7.72 1.82 -10.44
C SER A 114 7.37 2.49 -11.77
N GLY A 115 6.49 3.49 -11.74
CA GLY A 115 6.06 4.21 -12.92
C GLY A 115 4.98 5.25 -12.61
N ALA A 116 4.58 6.00 -13.63
CA ALA A 116 3.55 7.03 -13.54
C ALA A 116 2.38 6.70 -14.48
N ARG A 117 1.15 6.84 -13.99
CA ARG A 117 -0.06 6.72 -14.80
C ARG A 117 -0.73 8.08 -14.92
N ILE A 118 -0.87 8.55 -16.15
CA ILE A 118 -1.54 9.82 -16.43
C ILE A 118 -3.04 9.61 -16.21
N SER A 119 -3.65 10.47 -15.40
CA SER A 119 -5.11 10.54 -15.29
C SER A 119 -5.56 11.86 -15.84
N GLU A 120 -6.23 11.83 -16.99
CA GLU A 120 -7.03 12.96 -17.43
C GLU A 120 -8.12 13.15 -16.37
N GLY A 121 -8.25 14.37 -15.83
CA GLY A 121 -9.33 14.68 -14.89
C GLY A 121 -10.65 14.29 -15.55
N GLY A 122 -11.43 13.45 -14.88
CA GLY A 122 -12.63 12.85 -15.45
C GLY A 122 -13.50 13.92 -16.09
N ARG A 123 -13.72 13.82 -17.40
CA ARG A 123 -14.72 14.63 -18.08
C ARG A 123 -16.07 14.22 -17.47
N VAL A 124 -16.71 15.15 -16.77
CA VAL A 124 -18.16 15.05 -16.51
C VAL A 124 -18.84 15.11 -17.88
N GLN A 125 -19.58 14.07 -18.23
CA GLN A 125 -20.52 14.08 -19.37
C GLN A 125 -21.93 14.30 -18.82
#